data_AF-A0A6P7LQR5-F1
#
_entry.id   AF-A0A6P7LQR5-F1
#
_cell.length_a   1.000
_cell.length_b   1.000
_cell.length_c   1.000
_cell.angle_alpha   90.00
_cell.angle_beta   90.00
_cell.angle_gamma   90.00
#
_symmetry.space_group_name_H-M   'P 1'
#
loop_
_entity.id
_entity.type
_entity.pdbx_description
1 polymer ?
#
loop_
_entity_poly.entity_id
_entity_poly.type
_entity_poly.pdbx_seq_one_letter_code
_entity_poly.pdbx_strand_id
1 'polypeptide(L)'
;MSETAELLLALKQRVSRCIDEGQAKLHSLSADLWSCPELAYEERRAHDRLVRFFRQEGGWTVDEHFQLDTAFRAVWASGGKGTYKPGDAVNVGFLCEYDALPGVGHACGHNLIAEVGSAAAVALRAALEHTAELLVPVQVTVLGTPAEEAGGGKIDLLRQGAFDAMDVVYMAHPSKEDAVYLPCVAEHDVTIKYHGKASHASSYPWEGVNALDAAVMCYNSLSVLRQQMKPDWRVHGVIKHGGVKPNIIPAYSELEFYLRTPSRSELPVLEDKAERCFRSAAMATGCEVEVQFARNTFDNILRNATLEELYQRNGKDLGMEFTVDEDVLKNESGSTDFGNVTYAVPGIHPYFYIGSDALTHTEEYTVAAGDATAQFFTLRAAKALAMTALDVLLCPELLQKVKQEFIEAKDKEGRKLTQLTATHG
;
A
#
# COMPACT_ATOMS: atom_id res chain seq x y z
N MET A 1 -35.69 15.29 -9.59
CA MET A 1 -34.24 14.97 -9.65
C MET A 1 -33.83 15.05 -11.11
N SER A 2 -32.58 15.34 -11.46
CA SER A 2 -32.16 15.31 -12.87
C SER A 2 -32.13 13.84 -13.36
N GLU A 3 -32.34 13.60 -14.66
CA GLU A 3 -32.28 12.25 -15.27
C GLU A 3 -30.95 11.53 -14.94
N THR A 4 -29.84 12.27 -14.91
CA THR A 4 -28.52 11.77 -14.50
C THR A 4 -28.48 11.28 -13.05
N ALA A 5 -29.16 11.96 -12.13
CA ALA A 5 -29.20 11.57 -10.72
C ALA A 5 -30.04 10.29 -10.52
N GLU A 6 -31.12 10.13 -11.28
CA GLU A 6 -31.94 8.91 -11.25
C GLU A 6 -31.18 7.71 -11.84
N LEU A 7 -30.44 7.92 -12.95
CA LEU A 7 -29.57 6.90 -13.52
C LEU A 7 -28.47 6.48 -12.53
N LEU A 8 -27.77 7.45 -11.92
CA LEU A 8 -26.71 7.18 -10.94
C LEU A 8 -27.25 6.33 -9.77
N LEU A 9 -28.41 6.70 -9.21
CA LEU A 9 -29.04 5.92 -8.14
C LEU A 9 -29.38 4.49 -8.58
N ALA A 10 -29.94 4.33 -9.78
CA ALA A 10 -30.26 3.01 -10.33
C ALA A 10 -29.00 2.15 -10.52
N LEU A 11 -27.88 2.74 -10.98
CA LEU A 11 -26.62 2.04 -11.15
C LEU A 11 -25.98 1.65 -9.81
N LYS A 12 -26.04 2.52 -8.79
CA LYS A 12 -25.60 2.16 -7.43
C LYS A 12 -26.40 0.99 -6.86
N GLN A 13 -27.72 0.94 -7.10
CA GLN A 13 -28.55 -0.21 -6.69
C GLN A 13 -28.17 -1.50 -7.43
N ARG A 14 -27.81 -1.43 -8.72
CA ARG A 14 -27.31 -2.59 -9.48
C ARG A 14 -25.98 -3.09 -8.93
N VAL A 15 -25.06 -2.19 -8.59
CA VAL A 15 -23.79 -2.54 -7.93
C VAL A 15 -24.06 -3.32 -6.65
N SER A 16 -24.88 -2.77 -5.75
CA SER A 16 -25.21 -3.44 -4.47
C SER A 16 -25.78 -4.83 -4.70
N ARG A 17 -26.77 -4.95 -5.60
CA ARG A 17 -27.42 -6.23 -5.89
C ARG A 17 -26.44 -7.26 -6.46
N CYS A 18 -25.56 -6.84 -7.38
CA CYS A 18 -24.56 -7.73 -7.97
C CYS A 18 -23.60 -8.29 -6.91
N ILE A 19 -23.18 -7.46 -5.96
CA ILE A 19 -22.33 -7.88 -4.84
C ILE A 19 -23.09 -8.84 -3.91
N ASP A 20 -24.33 -8.52 -3.56
CA ASP A 20 -25.17 -9.35 -2.68
C ASP A 20 -25.44 -10.74 -3.30
N GLU A 21 -25.78 -10.80 -4.59
CA GLU A 21 -25.97 -12.06 -5.31
C GLU A 21 -24.65 -12.85 -5.46
N GLY A 22 -23.51 -12.15 -5.49
CA GLY A 22 -22.17 -12.73 -5.62
C GLY A 22 -21.51 -13.15 -4.31
N GLN A 23 -22.13 -12.87 -3.15
CA GLN A 23 -21.52 -13.00 -1.81
C GLN A 23 -20.82 -14.35 -1.59
N ALA A 24 -21.47 -15.47 -1.90
CA ALA A 24 -20.90 -16.80 -1.64
C ALA A 24 -19.62 -17.06 -2.44
N LYS A 25 -19.56 -16.57 -3.69
CA LYS A 25 -18.40 -16.73 -4.57
C LYS A 25 -17.25 -15.81 -4.14
N LEU A 26 -17.57 -14.57 -3.75
CA LEU A 26 -16.60 -13.59 -3.27
C LEU A 26 -15.97 -14.04 -1.95
N HIS A 27 -16.79 -14.51 -1.00
CA HIS A 27 -16.31 -15.08 0.25
C HIS A 27 -15.43 -16.30 0.00
N SER A 28 -15.82 -17.18 -0.93
CA SER A 28 -14.98 -18.33 -1.29
C SER A 28 -13.61 -17.92 -1.81
N LEU A 29 -13.52 -16.86 -2.63
CA LEU A 29 -12.25 -16.31 -3.09
C LEU A 29 -11.39 -15.85 -1.91
N SER A 30 -11.96 -15.05 -1.01
CA SER A 30 -11.25 -14.53 0.16
C SER A 30 -10.78 -15.62 1.14
N ALA A 31 -11.65 -16.58 1.46
CA ALA A 31 -11.32 -17.70 2.34
C ALA A 31 -10.21 -18.60 1.73
N ASP A 32 -10.23 -18.76 0.42
CA ASP A 32 -9.22 -19.50 -0.32
C ASP A 32 -7.84 -18.82 -0.29
N LEU A 33 -7.80 -17.48 -0.37
CA LEU A 33 -6.58 -16.69 -0.21
C LEU A 33 -6.10 -16.79 1.25
N TRP A 34 -7.00 -16.52 2.20
CA TRP A 34 -6.71 -16.54 3.63
C TRP A 34 -6.09 -17.86 4.11
N SER A 35 -6.62 -19.00 3.64
CA SER A 35 -6.15 -20.33 4.01
C SER A 35 -4.79 -20.74 3.40
N CYS A 36 -4.28 -19.97 2.43
CA CYS A 36 -3.05 -20.25 1.71
C CYS A 36 -2.11 -19.03 1.73
N PRO A 37 -1.66 -18.57 2.91
CA PRO A 37 -0.81 -17.39 2.99
C PRO A 37 0.52 -17.63 2.27
N GLU A 38 0.89 -16.71 1.39
CA GLU A 38 2.13 -16.74 0.63
C GLU A 38 2.83 -15.38 0.74
N LEU A 39 4.15 -15.40 0.83
CA LEU A 39 4.95 -14.20 1.10
C LEU A 39 5.12 -13.35 -0.15
N ALA A 40 5.56 -12.11 0.05
CA ALA A 40 5.93 -11.17 -1.00
C ALA A 40 6.76 -11.82 -2.13
N TYR A 41 6.32 -11.65 -3.38
CA TYR A 41 6.88 -12.23 -4.61
C TYR A 41 6.78 -13.77 -4.74
N GLU A 42 6.15 -14.44 -3.79
CA GLU A 42 5.94 -15.89 -3.77
C GLU A 42 4.45 -16.28 -3.82
N GLU A 43 3.55 -15.33 -4.05
CA GLU A 43 2.08 -15.43 -3.98
C GLU A 43 1.43 -16.17 -5.15
N ARG A 44 2.02 -17.28 -5.58
CA ARG A 44 1.64 -18.01 -6.80
C ARG A 44 0.22 -18.57 -6.74
N ARG A 45 -0.17 -19.18 -5.63
CA ARG A 45 -1.54 -19.73 -5.48
C ARG A 45 -2.56 -18.62 -5.33
N ALA A 46 -2.23 -17.57 -4.58
CA ALA A 46 -3.11 -16.41 -4.44
C ALA A 46 -3.37 -15.73 -5.80
N HIS A 47 -2.30 -15.49 -6.55
CA HIS A 47 -2.31 -15.04 -7.94
C HIS A 47 -3.19 -15.93 -8.83
N ASP A 48 -2.93 -17.24 -8.88
CA ASP A 48 -3.64 -18.18 -9.76
C ASP A 48 -5.15 -18.20 -9.47
N ARG A 49 -5.53 -18.06 -8.20
CA ARG A 49 -6.94 -18.00 -7.76
C ARG A 49 -7.62 -16.74 -8.28
N LEU A 50 -6.98 -15.57 -8.17
CA LEU A 50 -7.53 -14.30 -8.67
C LEU A 50 -7.61 -14.28 -10.20
N VAL A 51 -6.57 -14.75 -10.89
CA VAL A 51 -6.58 -14.91 -12.35
C VAL A 51 -7.71 -15.83 -12.80
N ARG A 52 -7.88 -16.97 -12.12
CA ARG A 52 -8.98 -17.90 -12.39
C ARG A 52 -10.33 -17.26 -12.15
N PHE A 53 -10.49 -16.51 -11.06
CA PHE A 53 -11.73 -15.79 -10.75
C PHE A 53 -12.12 -14.85 -11.91
N PHE A 54 -11.21 -13.98 -12.36
CA PHE A 54 -11.51 -13.08 -13.47
C PHE A 54 -11.68 -13.78 -14.82
N ARG A 55 -11.01 -14.90 -15.08
CA ARG A 55 -11.24 -15.71 -16.29
C ARG A 55 -12.64 -16.34 -16.31
N GLN A 56 -13.17 -16.67 -15.14
CA GLN A 56 -14.53 -17.22 -15.00
C GLN A 56 -15.59 -16.12 -15.05
N GLU A 57 -15.23 -14.89 -14.65
CA GLU A 57 -16.05 -13.73 -14.90
C GLU A 57 -16.13 -13.42 -16.39
N GLY A 58 -17.33 -13.46 -16.97
CA GLY A 58 -17.54 -13.11 -18.37
C GLY A 58 -17.09 -11.67 -18.69
N GLY A 59 -16.60 -11.43 -19.90
CA GLY A 59 -16.27 -10.09 -20.39
C GLY A 59 -14.89 -9.55 -20.02
N TRP A 60 -14.09 -10.25 -19.20
CA TRP A 60 -12.75 -9.82 -18.83
C TRP A 60 -11.68 -10.38 -19.78
N THR A 61 -10.71 -9.52 -20.14
CA THR A 61 -9.46 -9.92 -20.79
C THR A 61 -8.37 -9.97 -19.72
N VAL A 62 -7.85 -11.17 -19.43
CA VAL A 62 -6.90 -11.41 -18.33
C VAL A 62 -5.49 -11.66 -18.87
N ASP A 63 -4.58 -10.79 -18.48
CA ASP A 63 -3.14 -10.91 -18.63
C ASP A 63 -2.58 -11.45 -17.32
N GLU A 64 -2.20 -12.72 -17.33
CA GLU A 64 -1.89 -13.48 -16.11
C GLU A 64 -0.62 -12.99 -15.44
N HIS A 65 0.49 -12.85 -16.18
CA HIS A 65 1.78 -12.41 -15.62
C HIS A 65 2.12 -11.01 -16.13
N PHE A 66 1.37 -10.02 -15.65
CA PHE A 66 1.49 -8.64 -16.10
C PHE A 66 2.66 -7.94 -15.39
N GLN A 67 3.79 -7.85 -16.09
CA GLN A 67 5.04 -7.16 -15.68
C GLN A 67 5.83 -7.79 -14.51
N LEU A 68 5.16 -8.50 -13.60
CA LEU A 68 5.79 -9.31 -12.54
C LEU A 68 5.21 -10.73 -12.55
N ASP A 69 5.99 -11.69 -12.04
CA ASP A 69 5.63 -13.12 -12.05
C ASP A 69 4.32 -13.41 -11.31
N THR A 70 4.04 -12.70 -10.22
CA THR A 70 2.82 -12.88 -9.42
C THR A 70 1.87 -11.68 -9.52
N ALA A 71 2.01 -10.81 -10.53
CA ALA A 71 1.07 -9.72 -10.81
C ALA A 71 0.20 -10.07 -12.02
N PHE A 72 -1.08 -9.68 -11.99
CA PHE A 72 -2.00 -9.86 -13.12
C PHE A 72 -2.72 -8.57 -13.48
N ARG A 73 -3.28 -8.52 -14.69
CA ARG A 73 -4.17 -7.44 -15.13
C ARG A 73 -5.43 -8.02 -15.76
N ALA A 74 -6.60 -7.68 -15.24
CA ALA A 74 -7.88 -7.99 -15.85
C ALA A 74 -8.54 -6.71 -16.36
N VAL A 75 -8.92 -6.67 -17.64
CA VAL A 75 -9.53 -5.48 -18.27
C VAL A 75 -10.93 -5.81 -18.79
N TRP A 76 -11.87 -4.93 -18.52
CA TRP A 76 -13.16 -4.86 -19.19
C TRP A 76 -13.34 -3.49 -19.86
N ALA A 77 -13.95 -3.49 -21.05
CA ALA A 77 -14.17 -2.29 -21.85
C ALA A 77 -15.64 -2.22 -22.29
N SER A 78 -16.26 -1.05 -22.13
CA SER A 78 -17.70 -0.85 -22.42
C SER A 78 -18.06 -1.04 -23.90
N GLY A 79 -17.12 -0.83 -24.83
CA GLY A 79 -17.30 -1.02 -26.28
C GLY A 79 -17.09 -2.45 -26.78
N GLY A 80 -16.89 -3.42 -25.88
CA GLY A 80 -16.69 -4.83 -26.23
C GLY A 80 -15.24 -5.30 -26.09
N LYS A 81 -14.86 -6.35 -26.83
CA LYS A 81 -13.58 -7.05 -26.63
C LYS A 81 -12.38 -6.17 -27.00
N GLY A 82 -11.51 -5.93 -26.03
CA GLY A 82 -10.21 -5.28 -26.21
C GLY A 82 -9.87 -4.32 -25.08
N THR A 83 -8.75 -3.63 -25.23
CA THR A 83 -8.35 -2.50 -24.38
C THR A 83 -8.45 -1.21 -25.19
N TYR A 84 -8.91 -0.14 -24.55
CA TYR A 84 -8.84 1.20 -25.13
C TYR A 84 -7.40 1.73 -25.12
N LYS A 85 -7.08 2.63 -26.04
CA LYS A 85 -5.82 3.38 -25.96
C LYS A 85 -5.95 4.43 -24.85
N PRO A 86 -4.84 4.85 -24.22
CA PRO A 86 -4.87 5.95 -23.26
C PRO A 86 -5.56 7.19 -23.86
N GLY A 87 -6.56 7.70 -23.15
CA GLY A 87 -7.36 8.87 -23.57
C GLY A 87 -8.60 8.56 -24.41
N ASP A 88 -8.78 7.34 -24.94
CA ASP A 88 -9.98 6.95 -25.71
C ASP A 88 -11.18 6.58 -24.81
N ALA A 89 -10.91 6.29 -23.53
CA ALA A 89 -11.89 5.93 -22.51
C ALA A 89 -11.46 6.47 -21.15
N VAL A 90 -12.41 6.67 -20.25
CA VAL A 90 -12.09 6.87 -18.83
C VAL A 90 -11.78 5.51 -18.22
N ASN A 91 -10.56 5.31 -17.75
CA ASN A 91 -10.07 4.06 -17.19
C ASN A 91 -9.97 4.13 -15.67
N VAL A 92 -10.80 3.37 -14.96
CA VAL A 92 -10.74 3.25 -13.50
C VAL A 92 -10.05 1.94 -13.09
N GLY A 93 -9.10 2.04 -12.18
CA GLY A 93 -8.31 0.92 -11.66
C GLY A 93 -8.79 0.44 -10.29
N PHE A 94 -8.92 -0.86 -10.07
CA PHE A 94 -9.08 -1.46 -8.75
C PHE A 94 -7.85 -2.29 -8.41
N LEU A 95 -7.20 -2.01 -7.29
CA LEU A 95 -5.98 -2.71 -6.88
C LEU A 95 -6.32 -3.82 -5.89
N CYS A 96 -5.67 -4.97 -6.05
CA CYS A 96 -5.86 -6.16 -5.23
C CYS A 96 -4.50 -6.63 -4.70
N GLU A 97 -4.29 -6.52 -3.38
CA GLU A 97 -3.14 -7.11 -2.68
C GLU A 97 -3.47 -8.50 -2.18
N TYR A 98 -2.46 -9.36 -2.03
CA TYR A 98 -2.67 -10.76 -1.63
C TYR A 98 -1.42 -11.46 -1.11
N ASP A 99 -0.36 -10.72 -0.77
CA ASP A 99 0.75 -11.23 0.02
C ASP A 99 0.39 -11.36 1.51
N ALA A 100 1.13 -12.19 2.21
CA ALA A 100 0.97 -12.48 3.62
C ALA A 100 2.29 -12.21 4.38
N LEU A 101 2.18 -12.18 5.71
CA LEU A 101 3.29 -11.91 6.61
C LEU A 101 3.95 -13.21 7.12
N PRO A 102 5.29 -13.22 7.31
CA PRO A 102 6.01 -14.37 7.86
C PRO A 102 5.50 -14.79 9.23
N GLY A 103 5.14 -16.07 9.37
CA GLY A 103 4.76 -16.67 10.65
C GLY A 103 3.33 -16.38 11.13
N VAL A 104 2.70 -15.28 10.68
CA VAL A 104 1.35 -14.88 11.14
C VAL A 104 0.28 -14.93 10.05
N GLY A 105 0.63 -15.12 8.76
CA GLY A 105 -0.34 -15.24 7.67
C GLY A 105 -0.91 -13.88 7.25
N HIS A 106 -2.19 -13.81 6.86
CA HIS A 106 -2.84 -12.56 6.42
C HIS A 106 -3.20 -11.64 7.61
N ALA A 107 -2.22 -11.31 8.45
CA ALA A 107 -2.40 -10.43 9.60
C ALA A 107 -2.58 -8.95 9.21
N CYS A 108 -2.47 -8.61 7.93
CA CYS A 108 -2.83 -7.31 7.36
C CYS A 108 -4.14 -7.36 6.54
N GLY A 109 -4.76 -8.54 6.44
CA GLY A 109 -6.06 -8.72 5.78
C GLY A 109 -6.04 -8.59 4.26
N HIS A 110 -4.91 -8.84 3.59
CA HIS A 110 -4.81 -8.71 2.12
C HIS A 110 -5.79 -9.64 1.37
N ASN A 111 -6.23 -10.75 1.96
CA ASN A 111 -7.33 -11.54 1.41
C ASN A 111 -8.63 -10.73 1.25
N LEU A 112 -8.93 -9.83 2.19
CA LEU A 112 -10.09 -8.94 2.14
C LEU A 112 -9.87 -7.79 1.15
N ILE A 113 -8.64 -7.29 1.00
CA ILE A 113 -8.30 -6.27 0.00
C ILE A 113 -8.53 -6.81 -1.42
N ALA A 114 -8.03 -8.02 -1.70
CA ALA A 114 -8.27 -8.71 -2.97
C ALA A 114 -9.76 -8.90 -3.25
N GLU A 115 -10.54 -9.28 -2.22
CA GLU A 115 -12.00 -9.44 -2.33
C GLU A 115 -12.69 -8.13 -2.63
N VAL A 116 -12.35 -7.04 -1.93
CA VAL A 116 -12.94 -5.71 -2.15
C VAL A 116 -12.70 -5.22 -3.56
N GLY A 117 -11.44 -5.25 -4.03
CA GLY A 117 -11.09 -4.81 -5.37
C GLY A 117 -11.80 -5.65 -6.44
N SER A 118 -11.85 -6.97 -6.25
CA SER A 118 -12.52 -7.90 -7.17
C SER A 118 -14.03 -7.69 -7.22
N ALA A 119 -14.68 -7.58 -6.06
CA ALA A 119 -16.11 -7.36 -5.95
C ALA A 119 -16.53 -6.02 -6.55
N ALA A 120 -15.78 -4.95 -6.25
CA ALA A 120 -16.06 -3.62 -6.76
C ALA A 120 -15.96 -3.57 -8.30
N ALA A 121 -14.91 -4.17 -8.87
CA ALA A 121 -14.69 -4.20 -10.31
C ALA A 121 -15.77 -5.01 -11.06
N VAL A 122 -16.11 -6.21 -10.56
CA VAL A 122 -17.17 -7.06 -11.15
C VAL A 122 -18.53 -6.37 -11.08
N ALA A 123 -18.86 -5.73 -9.95
CA ALA A 123 -20.12 -5.04 -9.79
C ALA A 123 -20.22 -3.78 -10.65
N LEU A 124 -19.11 -3.04 -10.79
CA LEU A 124 -19.04 -1.88 -11.67
C LEU A 124 -19.26 -2.30 -13.14
N ARG A 125 -18.60 -3.37 -13.59
CA ARG A 125 -18.83 -3.98 -14.91
C ARG A 125 -20.32 -4.27 -15.13
N ALA A 126 -20.91 -5.03 -14.21
CA ALA A 126 -22.30 -5.49 -14.31
C ALA A 126 -23.29 -4.31 -14.36
N ALA A 127 -23.01 -3.21 -13.64
CA ALA A 127 -23.82 -2.01 -13.69
C ALA A 127 -23.73 -1.30 -15.05
N LEU A 128 -22.54 -1.25 -15.65
CA LEU A 128 -22.25 -0.47 -16.87
C LEU A 128 -22.56 -1.23 -18.18
N GLU A 129 -22.39 -2.55 -18.23
CA GLU A 129 -22.46 -3.36 -19.46
C GLU A 129 -23.79 -3.28 -20.23
N HIS A 130 -24.89 -2.96 -19.54
CA HIS A 130 -26.22 -2.81 -20.14
C HIS A 130 -26.75 -1.37 -20.11
N THR A 131 -25.85 -0.40 -19.96
CA THR A 131 -26.20 1.03 -19.95
C THR A 131 -26.00 1.61 -21.35
N ALA A 132 -27.11 1.84 -22.06
CA ALA A 132 -27.12 2.20 -23.48
C ALA A 132 -26.52 3.59 -23.80
N GLU A 133 -26.37 4.46 -22.80
CA GLU A 133 -25.96 5.86 -22.97
C GLU A 133 -24.89 6.25 -21.92
N LEU A 134 -23.74 5.57 -21.94
CA LEU A 134 -22.56 6.10 -21.25
C LEU A 134 -22.09 7.36 -21.98
N LEU A 135 -21.89 8.45 -21.23
CA LEU A 135 -21.44 9.74 -21.77
C LEU A 135 -20.06 9.63 -22.44
N VAL A 136 -19.24 8.70 -21.96
CA VAL A 136 -17.88 8.42 -22.45
C VAL A 136 -17.64 6.91 -22.46
N PRO A 137 -16.78 6.38 -23.34
CA PRO A 137 -16.29 5.02 -23.22
C PRO A 137 -15.62 4.80 -21.86
N VAL A 138 -15.86 3.64 -21.26
CA VAL A 138 -15.32 3.28 -19.94
C VAL A 138 -14.46 2.03 -20.04
N GLN A 139 -13.33 2.06 -19.36
CA GLN A 139 -12.51 0.89 -19.09
C GLN A 139 -12.45 0.65 -17.58
N VAL A 140 -12.60 -0.60 -17.18
CA VAL A 140 -12.34 -1.04 -15.80
C VAL A 140 -11.14 -1.95 -15.83
N THR A 141 -10.11 -1.60 -15.09
CA THR A 141 -8.90 -2.40 -14.96
C THR A 141 -8.76 -2.89 -13.53
N VAL A 142 -8.51 -4.18 -13.34
CA VAL A 142 -8.07 -4.74 -12.06
C VAL A 142 -6.60 -5.05 -12.18
N LEU A 143 -5.81 -4.59 -11.21
CA LEU A 143 -4.41 -4.97 -11.08
C LEU A 143 -4.23 -5.81 -9.82
N GLY A 144 -3.69 -7.00 -10.00
CA GLY A 144 -3.11 -7.76 -8.90
C GLY A 144 -1.74 -7.21 -8.57
N THR A 145 -1.58 -6.76 -7.34
CA THR A 145 -0.38 -6.06 -6.86
C THR A 145 0.27 -6.86 -5.75
N PRO A 146 1.31 -7.67 -6.06
CA PRO A 146 2.01 -8.49 -5.08
C PRO A 146 2.92 -7.65 -4.16
N ALA A 147 3.46 -8.29 -3.14
CA ALA A 147 4.62 -7.83 -2.37
C ALA A 147 4.50 -6.43 -1.74
N GLU A 148 3.34 -6.07 -1.19
CA GLU A 148 3.22 -4.79 -0.48
C GLU A 148 4.04 -4.79 0.82
N GLU A 149 3.99 -5.89 1.59
CA GLU A 149 4.60 -6.01 2.92
C GLU A 149 6.13 -6.13 2.89
N ALA A 150 6.68 -6.61 1.78
CA ALA A 150 8.11 -6.80 1.62
C ALA A 150 8.56 -6.59 0.17
N GLY A 151 8.82 -5.33 -0.16
CA GLY A 151 9.53 -4.94 -1.39
C GLY A 151 8.75 -4.00 -2.30
N GLY A 152 7.47 -3.73 -2.06
CA GLY A 152 6.68 -2.72 -2.77
C GLY A 152 6.42 -3.06 -4.22
N GLY A 153 5.66 -4.14 -4.49
CA GLY A 153 5.38 -4.59 -5.85
C GLY A 153 4.66 -3.55 -6.72
N LYS A 154 3.88 -2.62 -6.15
CA LYS A 154 3.27 -1.51 -6.93
C LYS A 154 4.33 -0.55 -7.45
N ILE A 155 5.42 -0.34 -6.72
CA ILE A 155 6.56 0.48 -7.17
C ILE A 155 7.25 -0.18 -8.36
N ASP A 156 7.39 -1.51 -8.33
CA ASP A 156 7.94 -2.26 -9.46
C ASP A 156 7.00 -2.24 -10.67
N LEU A 157 5.69 -2.41 -10.47
CA LEU A 157 4.68 -2.25 -11.53
C LEU A 157 4.64 -0.84 -12.12
N LEU A 158 4.77 0.21 -11.29
CA LEU A 158 4.86 1.60 -11.72
C LEU A 158 6.03 1.83 -12.67
N ARG A 159 7.21 1.28 -12.36
CA ARG A 159 8.39 1.40 -13.24
C ARG A 159 8.20 0.73 -14.60
N GLN A 160 7.32 -0.27 -14.67
CA GLN A 160 6.98 -0.98 -15.91
C GLN A 160 5.77 -0.36 -16.64
N GLY A 161 5.27 0.81 -16.20
CA GLY A 161 4.17 1.52 -16.85
C GLY A 161 2.79 0.88 -16.65
N ALA A 162 2.61 0.06 -15.61
CA ALA A 162 1.35 -0.64 -15.34
C ALA A 162 0.15 0.30 -15.12
N PHE A 163 0.41 1.53 -14.68
CA PHE A 163 -0.61 2.52 -14.29
C PHE A 163 -0.81 3.64 -15.33
N ASP A 164 0.01 3.71 -16.39
CA ASP A 164 0.07 4.85 -17.32
C ASP A 164 -1.26 5.17 -18.02
N ALA A 165 -2.10 4.15 -18.23
CA ALA A 165 -3.37 4.27 -18.90
C ALA A 165 -4.55 4.54 -17.96
N MET A 166 -4.34 4.63 -16.64
CA MET A 166 -5.41 4.80 -15.65
C MET A 166 -5.68 6.27 -15.36
N ASP A 167 -6.96 6.62 -15.24
CA ASP A 167 -7.40 7.96 -14.87
C ASP A 167 -7.60 8.13 -13.37
N VAL A 168 -8.06 7.09 -12.67
CA VAL A 168 -8.28 7.06 -11.21
C VAL A 168 -8.09 5.62 -10.70
N VAL A 169 -7.46 5.44 -9.54
CA VAL A 169 -7.31 4.14 -8.87
C VAL A 169 -8.03 4.06 -7.53
N TYR A 170 -8.52 2.87 -7.20
CA TYR A 170 -9.30 2.59 -6.01
C TYR A 170 -8.75 1.34 -5.31
N MET A 171 -8.59 1.43 -4.00
CA MET A 171 -8.25 0.33 -3.13
C MET A 171 -8.84 0.63 -1.75
N ALA A 172 -9.15 -0.36 -0.93
CA ALA A 172 -9.53 -0.14 0.46
C ALA A 172 -8.90 -1.19 1.36
N HIS A 173 -8.47 -0.76 2.53
CA HIS A 173 -7.70 -1.56 3.47
C HIS A 173 -8.55 -1.93 4.69
N PRO A 174 -8.54 -3.19 5.16
CA PRO A 174 -9.27 -3.56 6.37
C PRO A 174 -8.61 -2.93 7.60
N SER A 175 -9.40 -2.63 8.63
CA SER A 175 -8.94 -2.05 9.90
C SER A 175 -9.93 -2.36 11.03
N LYS A 176 -9.61 -1.92 12.24
CA LYS A 176 -10.51 -1.92 13.39
C LYS A 176 -11.57 -0.81 13.34
N GLU A 177 -11.46 0.14 12.41
CA GLU A 177 -12.39 1.27 12.26
C GLU A 177 -12.61 1.62 10.78
N ASP A 178 -13.80 2.15 10.45
CA ASP A 178 -14.01 2.78 9.14
C ASP A 178 -13.32 4.16 9.14
N ALA A 179 -12.46 4.44 8.17
CA ALA A 179 -11.81 5.75 8.03
C ALA A 179 -11.68 6.13 6.56
N VAL A 180 -11.88 7.40 6.23
CA VAL A 180 -11.66 7.87 4.84
C VAL A 180 -10.18 7.94 4.48
N TYR A 181 -9.35 8.14 5.51
CA TYR A 181 -7.90 8.25 5.41
C TYR A 181 -7.30 8.08 6.81
N LEU A 182 -6.26 7.25 6.92
CA LEU A 182 -5.32 7.25 8.04
C LEU A 182 -3.95 7.69 7.51
N PRO A 183 -3.16 8.45 8.28
CA PRO A 183 -1.84 8.91 7.85
C PRO A 183 -0.90 7.79 7.36
N CYS A 184 -0.59 7.77 6.06
CA CYS A 184 0.50 6.93 5.53
C CYS A 184 1.75 7.76 5.34
N VAL A 185 2.87 7.32 5.91
CA VAL A 185 4.14 8.05 5.91
C VAL A 185 5.10 7.49 4.88
N ALA A 186 6.06 8.32 4.46
CA ALA A 186 7.17 7.85 3.64
C ALA A 186 8.15 7.05 4.51
N GLU A 187 8.72 6.00 3.94
CA GLU A 187 9.53 5.01 4.65
C GLU A 187 10.66 4.48 3.74
N HIS A 188 11.83 4.24 4.33
CA HIS A 188 12.92 3.52 3.67
C HIS A 188 13.67 2.60 4.64
N ASP A 189 13.72 1.32 4.29
CA ASP A 189 14.53 0.33 4.98
C ASP A 189 16.02 0.51 4.69
N VAL A 190 16.85 0.27 5.71
CA VAL A 190 18.31 0.21 5.57
C VAL A 190 18.91 -0.92 6.40
N THR A 191 19.77 -1.70 5.75
CA THR A 191 20.64 -2.70 6.38
C THR A 191 22.05 -2.13 6.50
N ILE A 192 22.64 -2.20 7.69
CA ILE A 192 23.99 -1.73 7.98
C ILE A 192 24.84 -2.91 8.42
N LYS A 193 25.93 -3.18 7.70
CA LYS A 193 26.86 -4.28 7.99
C LYS A 193 28.24 -3.71 8.30
N TYR A 194 28.75 -4.04 9.48
CA TYR A 194 30.12 -3.69 9.86
C TYR A 194 31.03 -4.90 9.74
N HIS A 195 32.19 -4.71 9.11
CA HIS A 195 33.22 -5.71 8.95
C HIS A 195 34.49 -5.28 9.69
N GLY A 196 34.95 -6.14 10.59
CA GLY A 196 36.13 -5.94 11.40
C GLY A 196 37.05 -7.16 11.35
N LYS A 197 37.71 -7.46 12.47
CA LYS A 197 38.70 -8.54 12.57
C LYS A 197 38.59 -9.23 13.92
N ALA A 198 38.37 -10.55 13.90
CA ALA A 198 38.26 -11.34 15.11
C ALA A 198 39.60 -11.45 15.85
N SER A 199 39.51 -11.53 17.16
CA SER A 199 40.66 -11.72 18.06
C SER A 199 40.18 -12.29 19.40
N HIS A 200 41.07 -12.94 20.16
CA HIS A 200 40.76 -13.41 21.50
C HIS A 200 40.63 -12.21 22.45
N ALA A 201 39.43 -12.01 22.97
CA ALA A 201 39.05 -10.79 23.68
C ALA A 201 39.93 -10.49 24.91
N SER A 202 40.44 -11.53 25.59
CA SER A 202 41.30 -11.34 26.78
C SER A 202 42.79 -11.39 26.50
N SER A 203 43.23 -11.96 25.38
CA SER A 203 44.66 -12.31 25.19
C SER A 203 45.38 -11.37 24.25
N TYR A 204 44.71 -10.90 23.21
CA TYR A 204 45.28 -9.99 22.23
C TYR A 204 44.22 -9.05 21.62
N PRO A 205 43.39 -8.37 22.44
CA PRO A 205 42.30 -7.54 21.93
C PRO A 205 42.76 -6.44 20.97
N TRP A 206 43.98 -5.93 21.13
CA TRP A 206 44.59 -4.91 20.25
C TRP A 206 44.86 -5.40 18.82
N GLU A 207 44.84 -6.71 18.57
CA GLU A 207 44.95 -7.28 17.22
C GLU A 207 43.61 -7.35 16.47
N GLY A 208 42.50 -7.08 17.16
CA GLY A 208 41.14 -7.14 16.63
C GLY A 208 40.58 -5.77 16.22
N VAL A 209 39.49 -5.81 15.46
CA VAL A 209 38.66 -4.66 15.09
C VAL A 209 37.22 -5.06 15.36
N ASN A 210 36.58 -4.42 16.34
CA ASN A 210 35.33 -4.90 16.92
C ASN A 210 34.09 -4.37 16.20
N ALA A 211 33.45 -5.22 15.41
CA ALA A 211 32.23 -4.87 14.68
C ALA A 211 31.03 -4.61 15.62
N LEU A 212 30.92 -5.34 16.74
CA LEU A 212 29.85 -5.10 17.71
C LEU A 212 29.97 -3.71 18.34
N ASP A 213 31.19 -3.23 18.60
CA ASP A 213 31.38 -1.87 19.12
C ASP A 213 30.90 -0.83 18.09
N ALA A 214 31.12 -1.07 16.79
CA ALA A 214 30.59 -0.21 15.73
C ALA A 214 29.06 -0.20 15.71
N ALA A 215 28.42 -1.37 15.85
CA ALA A 215 26.95 -1.46 15.97
C ALA A 215 26.41 -0.70 17.18
N VAL A 216 27.03 -0.84 18.36
CA VAL A 216 26.61 -0.14 19.59
C VAL A 216 26.84 1.37 19.47
N MET A 217 27.97 1.79 18.90
CA MET A 217 28.24 3.20 18.63
C MET A 217 27.21 3.80 17.68
N CYS A 218 26.92 3.11 16.57
CA CYS A 218 25.87 3.48 15.63
C CYS A 218 24.51 3.67 16.32
N TYR A 219 24.09 2.68 17.12
CA TYR A 219 22.83 2.74 17.87
C TYR A 219 22.77 3.94 18.82
N ASN A 220 23.87 4.24 19.51
CA ASN A 220 24.00 5.40 20.38
C ASN A 220 23.96 6.72 19.60
N SER A 221 24.64 6.80 18.45
CA SER A 221 24.63 7.97 17.57
C SER A 221 23.21 8.27 17.06
N LEU A 222 22.46 7.24 16.65
CA LEU A 222 21.05 7.39 16.27
C LEU A 222 20.18 7.81 17.47
N SER A 223 20.51 7.34 18.68
CA SER A 223 19.79 7.74 19.89
C SER A 223 19.90 9.23 20.17
N VAL A 224 21.09 9.81 20.07
CA VAL A 224 21.29 11.25 20.26
C VAL A 224 20.83 12.07 19.04
N LEU A 225 20.83 11.49 17.83
CA LEU A 225 20.27 12.13 16.63
C LEU A 225 18.78 12.50 16.81
N ARG A 226 18.02 11.71 17.59
CA ARG A 226 16.59 11.96 17.83
C ARG A 226 16.29 13.35 18.39
N GLN A 227 17.20 13.96 19.14
CA GLN A 227 17.03 15.34 19.62
C GLN A 227 16.99 16.37 18.46
N GLN A 228 17.63 16.06 17.33
CA GLN A 228 17.75 16.92 16.16
C GLN A 228 16.88 16.47 14.98
N MET A 229 15.91 15.59 15.24
CA MET A 229 14.87 15.19 14.29
C MET A 229 13.62 16.05 14.47
N LYS A 230 12.78 16.13 13.44
CA LYS A 230 11.44 16.71 13.62
C LYS A 230 10.58 15.80 14.52
N PRO A 231 9.61 16.36 15.27
CA PRO A 231 8.79 15.59 16.21
C PRO A 231 8.01 14.42 15.59
N ASP A 232 7.76 14.47 14.29
CA ASP A 232 6.98 13.51 13.48
C ASP A 232 7.86 12.54 12.67
N TRP A 233 9.20 12.66 12.76
CA TRP A 233 10.13 11.72 12.13
C TRP A 233 10.40 10.53 13.05
N ARG A 234 10.66 9.35 12.48
CA ARG A 234 11.01 8.15 13.25
C ARG A 234 12.22 7.43 12.67
N VAL A 235 13.05 6.90 13.56
CA VAL A 235 14.17 5.98 13.25
C VAL A 235 14.17 4.88 14.29
N HIS A 236 13.87 3.66 13.88
CA HIS A 236 13.79 2.49 14.75
C HIS A 236 14.35 1.26 14.05
N GLY A 237 14.93 0.35 14.83
CA GLY A 237 15.66 -0.78 14.27
C GLY A 237 16.19 -1.72 15.33
N VAL A 238 16.87 -2.77 14.87
CA VAL A 238 17.40 -3.86 15.68
C VAL A 238 18.83 -4.22 15.27
N ILE A 239 19.56 -4.87 16.18
CA ILE A 239 20.82 -5.56 15.86
C ILE A 239 20.49 -7.02 15.53
N LYS A 240 20.48 -7.37 14.24
CA LYS A 240 20.23 -8.74 13.77
C LYS A 240 21.36 -9.69 14.15
N HIS A 241 22.60 -9.21 14.03
CA HIS A 241 23.80 -9.98 14.37
C HIS A 241 24.74 -9.13 15.21
N GLY A 242 25.01 -9.58 16.44
CA GLY A 242 25.85 -8.87 17.43
C GLY A 242 27.01 -9.70 17.99
N GLY A 243 27.46 -10.72 17.26
CA GLY A 243 28.50 -11.66 17.72
C GLY A 243 27.95 -12.97 18.30
N VAL A 244 28.85 -13.94 18.48
CA VAL A 244 28.48 -15.34 18.80
C VAL A 244 28.95 -15.77 20.20
N LYS A 245 30.13 -15.31 20.66
CA LYS A 245 30.69 -15.66 21.97
C LYS A 245 31.40 -14.47 22.62
N PRO A 246 31.28 -14.27 23.94
CA PRO A 246 31.93 -13.14 24.64
C PRO A 246 33.46 -13.13 24.62
N ASN A 247 34.11 -14.29 24.47
CA ASN A 247 35.57 -14.40 24.46
C ASN A 247 36.21 -14.19 23.07
N ILE A 248 35.41 -13.85 22.06
CA ILE A 248 35.85 -13.58 20.68
C ILE A 248 35.37 -12.18 20.31
N ILE A 249 36.28 -11.30 19.90
CA ILE A 249 35.92 -10.00 19.32
C ILE A 249 35.13 -10.26 18.02
N PRO A 250 33.88 -9.75 17.89
CA PRO A 250 33.09 -9.93 16.68
C PRO A 250 33.74 -9.27 15.45
N ALA A 251 33.96 -10.06 14.39
CA ALA A 251 34.42 -9.56 13.10
C ALA A 251 33.27 -9.08 12.19
N TYR A 252 32.02 -9.33 12.58
CA TYR A 252 30.83 -8.97 11.83
C TYR A 252 29.70 -8.57 12.78
N SER A 253 28.95 -7.55 12.38
CA SER A 253 27.66 -7.21 12.98
C SER A 253 26.73 -6.63 11.93
N GLU A 254 25.43 -6.81 12.13
CA GLU A 254 24.39 -6.36 11.21
C GLU A 254 23.24 -5.70 11.96
N LEU A 255 22.79 -4.54 11.46
CA LEU A 255 21.64 -3.81 11.95
C LEU A 255 20.63 -3.64 10.82
N GLU A 256 19.36 -3.55 11.17
CA GLU A 256 18.27 -3.18 10.27
C GLU A 256 17.48 -2.04 10.90
N PHE A 257 17.22 -0.99 10.12
CA PHE A 257 16.47 0.19 10.54
C PHE A 257 15.45 0.61 9.49
N TYR A 258 14.34 1.16 9.97
CA TYR A 258 13.35 1.88 9.17
C TYR A 258 13.45 3.37 9.47
N LEU A 259 13.42 4.17 8.40
CA LEU A 259 13.48 5.63 8.44
C LEU A 259 12.13 6.15 7.97
N ARG A 260 11.42 6.96 8.78
CA ARG A 260 10.07 7.43 8.44
C ARG A 260 9.93 8.94 8.55
N THR A 261 9.26 9.54 7.57
CA THR A 261 8.88 10.95 7.54
C THR A 261 7.46 11.13 7.00
N PRO A 262 6.67 12.12 7.48
CA PRO A 262 5.31 12.33 6.96
C PRO A 262 5.22 12.70 5.49
N SER A 263 6.32 13.21 4.92
CA SER A 263 6.43 13.53 3.50
C SER A 263 7.65 12.85 2.90
N ARG A 264 7.50 12.32 1.68
CA ARG A 264 8.61 11.79 0.87
C ARG A 264 9.72 12.81 0.63
N SER A 265 9.38 14.10 0.65
CA SER A 265 10.35 15.17 0.40
C SER A 265 11.36 15.34 1.53
N GLU A 266 11.01 14.88 2.73
CA GLU A 266 11.82 14.99 3.94
C GLU A 266 12.71 13.78 4.18
N LEU A 267 12.34 12.63 3.61
CA LEU A 267 13.02 11.36 3.84
C LEU A 267 14.52 11.42 3.49
N PRO A 268 14.95 12.02 2.35
CA PRO A 268 16.38 12.13 2.03
C PRO A 268 17.20 12.91 3.07
N VAL A 269 16.58 13.87 3.77
CA VAL A 269 17.26 14.63 4.83
C VAL A 269 17.48 13.76 6.06
N LEU A 270 16.53 12.89 6.39
CA LEU A 270 16.67 11.94 7.48
C LEU A 270 17.68 10.83 7.14
N GLU A 271 17.64 10.31 5.90
CA GLU A 271 18.60 9.34 5.38
C GLU A 271 20.03 9.85 5.50
N ASP A 272 20.31 11.06 5.00
CA ASP A 272 21.64 11.68 5.07
C ASP A 272 22.12 11.89 6.53
N LYS A 273 21.21 12.25 7.46
CA LYS A 273 21.53 12.33 8.89
C LYS A 273 21.85 10.97 9.49
N ALA A 274 21.07 9.93 9.17
CA ALA A 274 21.27 8.59 9.69
C ALA A 274 22.54 7.94 9.10
N GLU A 275 22.79 8.13 7.81
CA GLU A 275 23.97 7.58 7.12
C GLU A 275 25.28 8.12 7.72
N ARG A 276 25.32 9.39 8.10
CA ARG A 276 26.45 9.94 8.87
C ARG A 276 26.68 9.20 10.19
N CYS A 277 25.63 8.84 10.91
CA CYS A 277 25.76 8.04 12.13
C CYS A 277 26.36 6.68 11.82
N PHE A 278 25.87 5.99 10.78
CA PHE A 278 26.37 4.68 10.37
C PHE A 278 27.87 4.75 10.04
N ARG A 279 28.27 5.70 9.19
CA ARG A 279 29.67 5.83 8.74
C ARG A 279 30.62 6.29 9.86
N SER A 280 30.15 7.14 10.78
CA SER A 280 30.96 7.61 11.91
C SER A 280 31.36 6.48 12.86
N ALA A 281 30.49 5.49 13.07
CA ALA A 281 30.77 4.36 13.94
C ALA A 281 31.86 3.44 13.37
N ALA A 282 31.82 3.21 12.06
CA ALA A 282 32.91 2.52 11.36
C ALA A 282 34.24 3.27 11.47
N MET A 283 34.22 4.58 11.18
CA MET A 283 35.42 5.42 11.28
C MET A 283 36.05 5.39 12.67
N ALA A 284 35.23 5.47 13.74
CA ALA A 284 35.73 5.50 15.11
C ALA A 284 36.31 4.16 15.59
N THR A 285 35.81 3.04 15.06
CA THR A 285 36.23 1.68 15.45
C THR A 285 37.28 1.06 14.53
N GLY A 286 37.51 1.67 13.36
CA GLY A 286 38.36 1.11 12.31
C GLY A 286 37.68 -0.01 11.50
N CYS A 287 36.36 -0.20 11.62
CA CYS A 287 35.61 -1.14 10.79
C CYS A 287 35.40 -0.59 9.37
N GLU A 288 35.16 -1.49 8.43
CA GLU A 288 34.50 -1.18 7.17
C GLU A 288 32.97 -1.23 7.37
N VAL A 289 32.23 -0.42 6.60
CA VAL A 289 30.76 -0.43 6.64
C VAL A 289 30.17 -0.53 5.25
N GLU A 290 29.19 -1.42 5.13
CA GLU A 290 28.28 -1.50 4.00
C GLU A 290 26.91 -0.98 4.44
N VAL A 291 26.40 0.03 3.74
CA VAL A 291 25.07 0.60 3.95
C VAL A 291 24.22 0.22 2.74
N GLN A 292 23.20 -0.60 2.95
CA GLN A 292 22.34 -1.13 1.90
C GLN A 292 20.92 -0.64 2.16
N PHE A 293 20.51 0.39 1.44
CA PHE A 293 19.10 0.79 1.38
C PHE A 293 18.29 -0.22 0.57
N ALA A 294 17.02 -0.41 0.93
CA ALA A 294 16.12 -1.20 0.10
C ALA A 294 16.03 -0.62 -1.32
N ARG A 295 15.69 -1.47 -2.29
CA ARG A 295 15.55 -1.03 -3.68
C ARG A 295 14.39 -0.03 -3.85
N ASN A 296 13.36 -0.20 -3.04
CA ASN A 296 12.11 0.54 -3.13
C ASN A 296 11.92 1.38 -1.87
N THR A 297 11.46 2.61 -2.09
CA THR A 297 11.15 3.58 -1.05
C THR A 297 9.66 3.82 -1.08
N PHE A 298 9.00 3.74 0.06
CA PHE A 298 7.56 3.93 0.19
C PHE A 298 7.28 5.43 0.33
N ASP A 299 6.38 5.96 -0.49
CA ASP A 299 6.00 7.37 -0.42
C ASP A 299 4.76 7.57 0.49
N ASN A 300 4.58 8.77 1.06
CA ASN A 300 3.33 9.14 1.72
C ASN A 300 2.17 9.22 0.71
N ILE A 301 0.93 9.00 1.13
CA ILE A 301 -0.23 9.12 0.23
C ILE A 301 -0.51 10.59 -0.13
N LEU A 302 -0.75 10.86 -1.42
CA LEU A 302 -1.39 12.10 -1.88
C LEU A 302 -2.90 11.98 -1.77
N ARG A 303 -3.47 12.74 -0.86
CA ARG A 303 -4.92 12.76 -0.60
C ARG A 303 -5.70 13.39 -1.74
N ASN A 304 -6.91 12.87 -1.95
CA ASN A 304 -7.88 13.41 -2.90
C ASN A 304 -9.22 13.63 -2.18
N ALA A 305 -9.49 14.88 -1.82
CA ALA A 305 -10.63 15.23 -0.96
C ALA A 305 -11.96 14.88 -1.62
N THR A 306 -12.06 15.04 -2.94
CA THR A 306 -13.28 14.67 -3.68
C THR A 306 -13.55 13.18 -3.60
N LEU A 307 -12.55 12.32 -3.80
CA LEU A 307 -12.74 10.87 -3.65
C LEU A 307 -13.10 10.50 -2.21
N GLU A 308 -12.43 11.08 -1.22
CA GLU A 308 -12.70 10.86 0.21
C GLU A 308 -14.15 11.21 0.58
N GLU A 309 -14.65 12.38 0.15
CA GLU A 309 -16.02 12.85 0.37
C GLU A 309 -17.06 11.91 -0.26
N LEU A 310 -16.81 11.47 -1.51
CA LEU A 310 -17.69 10.55 -2.22
C LEU A 310 -17.74 9.18 -1.54
N TYR A 311 -16.58 8.62 -1.16
CA TYR A 311 -16.51 7.36 -0.42
C TYR A 311 -17.23 7.46 0.93
N GLN A 312 -17.01 8.55 1.66
CA GLN A 312 -17.66 8.76 2.94
C GLN A 312 -19.18 8.81 2.82
N ARG A 313 -19.70 9.55 1.83
CA ARG A 313 -21.14 9.66 1.59
C ARG A 313 -21.74 8.31 1.22
N ASN A 314 -21.14 7.61 0.26
CA ASN A 314 -21.60 6.28 -0.17
C ASN A 314 -21.53 5.26 0.97
N GLY A 315 -20.46 5.30 1.77
CA GLY A 315 -20.31 4.45 2.94
C GLY A 315 -21.38 4.71 4.01
N LYS A 316 -21.69 5.98 4.30
CA LYS A 316 -22.76 6.36 5.24
C LYS A 316 -24.13 5.86 4.77
N ASP A 317 -24.43 5.96 3.48
CA ASP A 317 -25.66 5.43 2.89
C ASP A 317 -25.76 3.88 3.03
N LEU A 318 -24.62 3.21 3.20
CA LEU A 318 -24.50 1.77 3.45
C LEU A 318 -24.35 1.43 4.95
N GLY A 319 -24.42 2.42 5.85
CA GLY A 319 -24.32 2.24 7.29
C GLY A 319 -22.89 2.13 7.85
N MET A 320 -21.88 2.62 7.14
CA MET A 320 -20.51 2.78 7.68
C MET A 320 -20.45 3.94 8.67
N GLU A 321 -19.68 3.76 9.75
CA GLU A 321 -19.48 4.77 10.78
C GLU A 321 -18.01 5.21 10.80
N PHE A 322 -17.74 6.32 10.13
CA PHE A 322 -16.38 6.83 9.98
C PHE A 322 -15.88 7.46 11.27
N THR A 323 -14.69 7.05 11.70
CA THR A 323 -14.02 7.62 12.87
C THR A 323 -13.83 9.13 12.72
N VAL A 324 -14.08 9.84 13.83
CA VAL A 324 -13.86 11.28 13.98
C VAL A 324 -12.82 11.57 15.06
N ASP A 325 -12.18 10.52 15.59
CA ASP A 325 -11.14 10.65 16.60
C ASP A 325 -9.90 11.29 15.97
N GLU A 326 -9.58 12.51 16.42
CA GLU A 326 -8.46 13.26 15.88
C GLU A 326 -7.10 12.60 16.18
N ASP A 327 -6.98 11.82 17.25
CA ASP A 327 -5.74 11.13 17.57
C ASP A 327 -5.52 9.95 16.63
N VAL A 328 -6.58 9.19 16.31
CA VAL A 328 -6.54 8.14 15.28
C VAL A 328 -6.18 8.75 13.92
N LEU A 329 -6.88 9.81 13.53
CA LEU A 329 -6.72 10.46 12.22
C LEU A 329 -5.39 11.20 12.04
N LYS A 330 -4.62 11.44 13.10
CA LYS A 330 -3.32 12.15 13.04
C LYS A 330 -2.12 11.29 13.41
N ASN A 331 -2.29 10.30 14.28
CA ASN A 331 -1.16 9.59 14.89
C ASN A 331 -1.09 8.11 14.51
N GLU A 332 -2.18 7.47 14.10
CA GLU A 332 -2.09 6.12 13.52
C GLU A 332 -1.39 6.20 12.17
N SER A 333 -0.27 5.51 12.05
CA SER A 333 0.60 5.64 10.89
C SER A 333 1.16 4.29 10.42
N GLY A 334 0.85 3.98 9.17
CA GLY A 334 1.48 2.91 8.38
C GLY A 334 2.28 3.47 7.22
N SER A 335 2.81 2.56 6.40
CA SER A 335 3.42 2.86 5.11
C SER A 335 2.82 1.89 4.11
N THR A 336 2.63 2.32 2.87
CA THR A 336 2.10 1.47 1.80
C THR A 336 2.61 1.94 0.45
N ASP A 337 2.89 1.01 -0.44
CA ASP A 337 3.36 1.32 -1.80
C ASP A 337 2.22 1.90 -2.67
N PHE A 338 0.97 1.89 -2.19
CA PHE A 338 -0.13 2.68 -2.74
C PHE A 338 0.21 4.18 -2.72
N GLY A 339 0.98 4.64 -1.72
CA GLY A 339 1.49 6.00 -1.65
C GLY A 339 2.24 6.39 -2.93
N ASN A 340 3.10 5.52 -3.43
CA ASN A 340 3.83 5.75 -4.69
C ASN A 340 2.89 5.83 -5.89
N VAL A 341 1.83 5.00 -5.92
CA VAL A 341 0.81 5.04 -6.99
C VAL A 341 0.11 6.40 -7.01
N THR A 342 -0.18 6.99 -5.85
CA THR A 342 -0.82 8.30 -5.76
C THR A 342 0.05 9.47 -6.23
N TYR A 343 1.33 9.26 -6.58
CA TYR A 343 2.13 10.25 -7.33
C TYR A 343 2.05 10.07 -8.85
N ALA A 344 1.60 8.92 -9.33
CA ALA A 344 1.44 8.62 -10.75
C ALA A 344 0.01 8.87 -11.24
N VAL A 345 -0.99 8.45 -10.45
CA VAL A 345 -2.42 8.51 -10.80
C VAL A 345 -3.21 8.93 -9.55
N PRO A 346 -4.26 9.79 -9.64
CA PRO A 346 -5.12 10.07 -8.49
C PRO A 346 -5.78 8.79 -7.99
N GLY A 347 -5.95 8.67 -6.67
CA GLY A 347 -6.64 7.53 -6.10
C GLY A 347 -7.07 7.71 -4.66
N ILE A 348 -7.73 6.68 -4.14
CA ILE A 348 -8.18 6.60 -2.75
C ILE A 348 -7.82 5.25 -2.13
N HIS A 349 -7.44 5.30 -0.86
CA HIS A 349 -7.10 4.17 0.00
C HIS A 349 -7.76 4.38 1.39
N PRO A 350 -9.10 4.23 1.50
CA PRO A 350 -9.77 4.32 2.77
C PRO A 350 -9.63 3.01 3.55
N TYR A 351 -10.00 3.06 4.82
CA TYR A 351 -10.02 1.93 5.74
C TYR A 351 -11.46 1.52 6.04
N PHE A 352 -11.69 0.22 6.26
CA PHE A 352 -13.00 -0.32 6.63
C PHE A 352 -12.91 -1.27 7.81
N TYR A 353 -13.87 -1.17 8.72
CA TYR A 353 -13.99 -2.07 9.87
C TYR A 353 -14.21 -3.52 9.43
N ILE A 354 -13.69 -4.50 10.16
CA ILE A 354 -13.90 -5.93 9.84
C ILE A 354 -14.66 -6.72 10.91
N GLY A 355 -15.32 -6.06 11.87
CA GLY A 355 -16.03 -6.77 12.95
C GLY A 355 -15.17 -7.17 14.13
N SER A 356 -13.96 -6.62 14.25
CA SER A 356 -13.00 -6.93 15.31
C SER A 356 -12.14 -5.73 15.69
N ASP A 357 -11.81 -5.61 16.97
CA ASP A 357 -10.89 -4.60 17.52
C ASP A 357 -9.41 -5.04 17.46
N ALA A 358 -9.14 -6.19 16.81
CA ALA A 358 -7.78 -6.68 16.61
C ALA A 358 -6.92 -5.65 15.85
N LEU A 359 -5.64 -5.57 16.19
CA LEU A 359 -4.69 -4.69 15.52
C LEU A 359 -3.97 -5.44 14.41
N THR A 360 -3.71 -4.78 13.28
CA THR A 360 -2.96 -5.40 12.17
C THR A 360 -1.60 -5.92 12.63
N HIS A 361 -1.10 -6.95 11.94
CA HIS A 361 0.16 -7.66 12.19
C HIS A 361 0.17 -8.49 13.49
N THR A 362 -1.00 -8.86 13.99
CA THR A 362 -1.20 -9.76 15.14
C THR A 362 -1.85 -11.07 14.71
N GLU A 363 -1.66 -12.14 15.49
CA GLU A 363 -2.34 -13.43 15.24
C GLU A 363 -3.87 -13.27 15.35
N GLU A 364 -4.34 -12.43 16.27
CA GLU A 364 -5.74 -12.08 16.45
C GLU A 364 -6.34 -11.46 15.19
N TYR A 365 -5.58 -10.64 14.47
CA TYR A 365 -6.04 -10.04 13.21
C TYR A 365 -6.12 -11.06 12.09
N THR A 366 -5.18 -12.02 12.02
CA THR A 366 -5.28 -13.12 11.06
C THR A 366 -6.57 -13.89 11.27
N VAL A 367 -6.94 -14.19 12.51
CA VAL A 367 -8.22 -14.85 12.82
C VAL A 367 -9.40 -13.98 12.36
N ALA A 368 -9.39 -12.69 12.70
CA ALA A 368 -10.47 -11.77 12.32
C ALA A 368 -10.62 -11.63 10.79
N ALA A 369 -9.51 -11.53 10.05
CA ALA A 369 -9.50 -11.39 8.59
C ALA A 369 -10.01 -12.64 7.85
N GLY A 370 -9.99 -13.80 8.49
CA GLY A 370 -10.56 -15.05 7.97
C GLY A 370 -11.95 -15.39 8.49
N ASP A 371 -12.49 -14.58 9.41
CA ASP A 371 -13.76 -14.86 10.06
C ASP A 371 -14.95 -14.49 9.16
N ALA A 372 -16.03 -15.29 9.23
CA ALA A 372 -17.23 -15.04 8.46
C ALA A 372 -17.92 -13.70 8.81
N THR A 373 -17.66 -13.14 10.00
CA THR A 373 -18.17 -11.83 10.41
C THR A 373 -17.58 -10.69 9.58
N ALA A 374 -16.34 -10.80 9.11
CA ALA A 374 -15.69 -9.79 8.29
C ALA A 374 -16.42 -9.58 6.95
N GLN A 375 -17.06 -10.62 6.43
CA GLN A 375 -17.71 -10.61 5.11
C GLN A 375 -18.75 -9.51 4.92
N PHE A 376 -19.59 -9.25 5.93
CA PHE A 376 -20.57 -8.18 5.83
C PHE A 376 -19.89 -6.83 5.56
N PHE A 377 -18.81 -6.55 6.29
CA PHE A 377 -18.11 -5.28 6.20
C PHE A 377 -17.25 -5.18 4.94
N THR A 378 -16.59 -6.26 4.54
CA THR A 378 -15.82 -6.35 3.29
C THR A 378 -16.71 -6.06 2.07
N LEU A 379 -17.87 -6.70 1.97
CA LEU A 379 -18.79 -6.46 0.85
C LEU A 379 -19.42 -5.06 0.90
N ARG A 380 -19.59 -4.49 2.10
CA ARG A 380 -20.02 -3.09 2.27
C ARG A 380 -18.97 -2.11 1.74
N ALA A 381 -17.68 -2.34 2.04
CA ALA A 381 -16.58 -1.53 1.53
C ALA A 381 -16.48 -1.63 -0.01
N ALA A 382 -16.63 -2.82 -0.58
CA ALA A 382 -16.66 -3.03 -2.03
C ALA A 382 -17.78 -2.23 -2.71
N LYS A 383 -18.98 -2.21 -2.12
CA LYS A 383 -20.09 -1.38 -2.61
C LYS A 383 -19.74 0.10 -2.56
N ALA A 384 -19.23 0.61 -1.44
CA ALA A 384 -18.85 2.02 -1.30
C ALA A 384 -17.78 2.43 -2.34
N LEU A 385 -16.80 1.56 -2.60
CA LEU A 385 -15.73 1.80 -3.56
C LEU A 385 -16.27 1.84 -5.01
N ALA A 386 -17.10 0.87 -5.41
CA ALA A 386 -17.72 0.84 -6.73
C ALA A 386 -18.71 1.99 -6.95
N MET A 387 -19.49 2.38 -5.93
CA MET A 387 -20.36 3.55 -6.00
C MET A 387 -19.59 4.86 -6.16
N THR A 388 -18.41 4.95 -5.55
CA THR A 388 -17.50 6.10 -5.69
C THR A 388 -16.94 6.17 -7.11
N ALA A 389 -16.59 5.03 -7.71
CA ALA A 389 -16.21 4.97 -9.12
C ALA A 389 -17.37 5.39 -10.05
N LEU A 390 -18.60 4.96 -9.77
CA LEU A 390 -19.79 5.42 -10.52
C LEU A 390 -20.01 6.94 -10.43
N ASP A 391 -19.84 7.52 -9.24
CA ASP A 391 -19.96 8.98 -9.06
C ASP A 391 -18.99 9.72 -9.99
N VAL A 392 -17.73 9.26 -10.05
CA VAL A 392 -16.70 9.86 -10.91
C VAL A 392 -16.97 9.62 -12.40
N LEU A 393 -17.41 8.42 -12.78
CA LEU A 393 -17.66 8.05 -14.17
C LEU A 393 -18.88 8.77 -14.79
N LEU A 394 -19.94 8.99 -14.00
CA LEU A 394 -21.17 9.61 -14.50
C LEU A 394 -21.20 11.14 -14.36
N CYS A 395 -20.21 11.74 -13.69
CA CYS A 395 -20.11 13.18 -13.51
C CYS A 395 -18.72 13.67 -13.95
N PRO A 396 -18.58 14.13 -15.21
CA PRO A 396 -17.30 14.62 -15.74
C PRO A 396 -16.67 15.73 -14.91
N GLU A 397 -17.48 16.56 -14.25
CA GLU A 397 -17.02 17.63 -13.35
C GLU A 397 -16.30 17.06 -12.12
N LEU A 398 -16.78 15.94 -11.57
CA LEU A 398 -16.10 15.26 -10.46
C LEU A 398 -14.75 14.70 -10.90
N LEU A 399 -14.68 14.04 -12.06
CA LEU A 399 -13.40 13.56 -12.60
C LEU A 399 -12.39 14.70 -12.83
N GLN A 400 -12.85 15.83 -13.38
CA GLN A 400 -11.99 17.01 -13.53
C GLN A 400 -11.49 17.53 -12.19
N LYS A 401 -12.37 17.62 -11.18
CA LYS A 401 -12.00 18.03 -9.83
C LYS A 401 -10.99 17.08 -9.19
N VAL A 402 -11.19 15.76 -9.31
CA VAL A 402 -10.25 14.73 -8.85
C VAL A 402 -8.86 14.93 -9.48
N LYS A 403 -8.79 15.13 -10.80
CA LYS A 403 -7.53 15.37 -11.52
C LYS A 403 -6.85 16.67 -11.09
N GLN A 404 -7.63 17.74 -10.90
CA GLN A 404 -7.12 19.03 -10.45
C GLN A 404 -6.53 18.96 -9.03
N GLU A 405 -7.24 18.33 -8.08
CA GLU A 405 -6.76 18.14 -6.71
C GLU A 405 -5.45 17.34 -6.67
N PHE A 406 -5.31 16.34 -7.55
CA PHE A 406 -4.08 15.57 -7.67
C PHE A 406 -2.89 16.39 -8.18
N ILE A 407 -3.08 17.24 -9.20
CA ILE A 407 -2.04 18.15 -9.68
C ILE A 407 -1.61 19.09 -8.55
N GLU A 408 -2.57 19.67 -7.83
CA GLU A 408 -2.29 20.57 -6.71
C GLU A 408 -1.55 19.88 -5.56
N ALA A 409 -1.92 18.64 -5.22
CA ALA A 409 -1.25 17.84 -4.20
C ALA A 409 0.20 17.54 -4.60
N LYS A 410 0.45 17.15 -5.85
CA LYS A 410 1.81 16.92 -6.38
C LYS A 410 2.66 18.19 -6.36
N ASP A 411 2.11 19.31 -6.82
CA ASP A 411 2.82 20.60 -6.83
C ASP A 411 3.14 21.09 -5.42
N LYS A 412 2.27 20.81 -4.44
CA LYS A 412 2.53 21.10 -3.03
C LYS A 412 3.72 20.29 -2.50
N GLU A 413 3.77 19.00 -2.77
CA GLU A 413 4.91 18.15 -2.36
C GLU A 413 6.20 18.51 -3.10
N GLY A 414 6.12 18.80 -4.42
CA GLY A 414 7.27 19.25 -5.19
C GLY A 414 7.88 20.55 -4.67
N ARG A 415 7.05 21.51 -4.23
CA ARG A 415 7.53 22.76 -3.61
C ARG A 415 8.25 22.51 -2.28
N LYS A 416 7.79 21.57 -1.45
CA LYS A 416 8.49 21.22 -0.20
C LYS A 416 9.89 20.67 -0.47
N LEU A 417 10.03 19.80 -1.47
CA LEU A 417 11.32 19.23 -1.86
C LEU A 417 12.31 20.32 -2.32
N THR A 418 11.86 21.28 -3.12
CA THR A 418 12.68 22.42 -3.57
C THR A 418 13.13 23.31 -2.40
N GLN A 419 12.28 23.54 -1.40
CA GLN A 419 12.64 24.34 -0.23
C GLN A 419 13.67 23.64 0.67
N LEU A 420 13.56 22.31 0.82
CA LEU A 420 14.49 21.52 1.63
C LEU A 420 15.88 21.44 0.98
N THR A 421 15.93 21.26 -0.35
CA THR A 421 17.21 21.24 -1.09
C THR A 421 17.91 22.60 -1.07
N ALA A 422 17.17 23.71 -1.17
CA ALA A 422 17.74 25.07 -1.09
C ALA A 422 18.30 25.45 0.29
N THR A 423 17.90 24.74 1.36
CA THR A 423 18.36 25.01 2.74
C THR A 423 19.53 24.14 3.17
N HIS A 424 19.85 23.07 2.42
CA HIS A 424 20.91 22.10 2.73
C HIS A 424 22.05 22.11 1.70
N GLY A 425 21.98 22.95 0.66
CA GLY A 425 22.98 23.11 -0.40
C GLY A 425 24.00 24.21 -0.16
#